data_AF-A0A0U5ASL7-F1
#
_entry.id   AF-A0A0U5ASL7-F1
#
_cell.length_a   1.000
_cell.length_b   1.000
_cell.length_c   1.000
_cell.angle_alpha   90.00
_cell.angle_beta   90.00
_cell.angle_gamma   90.00
#
_symmetry.space_group_name_H-M   'P 1'
#
loop_
_entity.id
_entity.type
_entity.pdbx_description
1 polymer ?
#
loop_
_entity_poly.entity_id
_entity_poly.type
_entity_poly.pdbx_seq_one_letter_code
_entity_poly.pdbx_strand_id
1 'polypeptide(L)'
;MKKIALLTGLAALSLTLTACGSDTPSSSTTTASNQTATKPDTSEEDKKKAEEEAKQKAADEAKQKELAEKVKYAELTKTGFPNMTENKPELPQQTYDFIVANNKLFPAKTTADIQKLKGMADKTITAKHLNKNAAPYFNKVATFAGQVVNVEEAPIDGGDTVSILHVVDNNMQSYQVLMLKSSGDILQEDTVRFWGVPAGGSSFSNVSGGTTNVQLFVGGHVEKQK
;
A
#
# COMPACT_ATOMS: atom_id res chain seq x y z
N MET A 1 -3.18 23.76 -16.01
CA MET A 1 -3.51 22.97 -17.22
C MET A 1 -2.26 22.36 -17.82
N LYS A 2 -2.01 21.06 -17.59
CA LYS A 2 -1.12 20.23 -18.41
C LYS A 2 -1.71 18.82 -18.43
N LYS A 3 -2.11 18.36 -19.62
CA LYS A 3 -2.69 17.04 -19.87
C LYS A 3 -1.58 16.00 -19.80
N ILE A 4 -1.72 14.98 -18.97
CA ILE A 4 -0.83 13.81 -18.97
C ILE A 4 -1.59 12.67 -19.64
N ALA A 5 -1.10 12.26 -20.80
CA ALA A 5 -1.58 11.11 -21.54
C ALA A 5 -1.04 9.84 -20.86
N LEU A 6 -1.95 8.98 -20.38
CA LEU A 6 -1.61 7.62 -19.98
C LEU A 6 -1.54 6.75 -21.25
N LEU A 7 -0.36 6.23 -21.55
CA LEU A 7 -0.17 5.13 -22.50
C LEU A 7 -0.69 3.84 -21.86
N THR A 8 -1.81 3.34 -22.39
CA THR A 8 -2.38 2.04 -22.09
C THR A 8 -1.58 0.94 -22.80
N GLY A 9 -0.79 0.18 -22.05
CA GLY A 9 -0.18 -1.06 -22.52
C GLY A 9 -1.19 -2.20 -22.45
N LEU A 10 -1.92 -2.44 -23.54
CA LEU A 10 -2.82 -3.57 -23.70
C LEU A 10 -1.99 -4.79 -24.17
N ALA A 11 -1.67 -5.71 -23.26
CA ALA A 11 -1.09 -7.00 -23.64
C ALA A 11 -2.23 -7.94 -24.09
N ALA A 12 -2.52 -7.95 -25.39
CA ALA A 12 -3.40 -8.91 -26.02
C ALA A 12 -2.68 -10.27 -26.14
N LEU A 13 -3.19 -11.29 -25.44
CA LEU A 13 -2.75 -12.67 -25.61
C LEU A 13 -3.64 -13.33 -26.66
N SER A 14 -3.24 -13.26 -27.93
CA SER A 14 -3.91 -13.96 -29.04
C SER A 14 -3.40 -15.39 -29.16
N LEU A 15 -4.24 -16.37 -28.84
CA LEU A 15 -4.06 -17.76 -29.21
C LEU A 15 -4.66 -17.98 -30.61
N THR A 16 -3.80 -18.00 -31.63
CA THR A 16 -4.14 -18.44 -32.98
C THR A 16 -4.05 -19.97 -33.06
N LEU A 17 -5.19 -20.65 -33.20
CA LEU A 17 -5.23 -22.04 -33.65
C LEU A 17 -5.21 -22.06 -35.18
N THR A 18 -4.05 -22.36 -35.75
CA THR A 18 -3.89 -22.65 -37.17
C THR A 18 -4.22 -24.12 -37.41
N ALA A 19 -5.38 -24.39 -38.01
CA ALA A 19 -5.71 -25.69 -38.60
C ALA A 19 -5.87 -25.50 -40.12
N CYS A 20 -4.79 -25.77 -40.85
CA CYS A 20 -4.83 -26.18 -42.25
C CYS A 20 -4.58 -27.70 -42.25
N GLY A 21 -5.23 -28.55 -43.04
CA GLY A 21 -6.21 -28.38 -44.10
C GLY A 21 -6.32 -29.70 -44.87
N SER A 22 -7.40 -29.90 -45.63
CA SER A 22 -7.40 -30.50 -46.97
C SER A 22 -8.82 -30.56 -47.56
N ASP A 23 -9.03 -29.70 -48.56
CA ASP A 23 -9.72 -29.85 -49.84
C ASP A 23 -11.09 -30.55 -50.02
N THR A 24 -11.96 -29.83 -50.73
CA THR A 24 -13.29 -30.09 -51.31
C THR A 24 -13.15 -30.86 -52.67
N PRO A 25 -14.19 -31.27 -53.46
CA PRO A 25 -15.64 -31.01 -53.38
C PRO A 25 -16.64 -32.14 -53.78
N SER A 26 -17.93 -31.85 -53.54
CA SER A 26 -19.09 -32.11 -54.42
C SER A 26 -20.03 -33.32 -54.19
N SER A 27 -21.32 -32.94 -54.09
CA SER A 27 -22.55 -33.56 -54.63
C SER A 27 -23.38 -34.60 -53.84
N SER A 28 -24.65 -34.20 -53.68
CA SER A 28 -25.93 -34.95 -53.76
C SER A 28 -26.47 -35.83 -52.60
N THR A 29 -27.56 -35.33 -52.01
CA THR A 29 -28.92 -35.94 -51.96
C THR A 29 -29.22 -37.12 -50.99
N THR A 30 -30.00 -36.75 -49.96
CA THR A 30 -31.13 -37.47 -49.29
C THR A 30 -30.94 -38.84 -48.62
N THR A 31 -31.34 -38.88 -47.34
CA THR A 31 -32.35 -39.78 -46.70
C THR A 31 -31.86 -40.32 -45.35
N ALA A 32 -32.80 -40.29 -44.40
CA ALA A 32 -32.68 -40.66 -42.99
C ALA A 32 -32.07 -42.04 -42.72
N SER A 33 -31.30 -42.15 -41.63
CA SER A 33 -31.49 -43.24 -40.68
C SER A 33 -30.90 -42.88 -39.30
N ASN A 34 -31.68 -43.27 -38.32
CA ASN A 34 -31.47 -43.30 -36.88
C ASN A 34 -30.27 -44.21 -36.53
N GLN A 35 -29.34 -43.78 -35.67
CA GLN A 35 -28.77 -44.60 -34.58
C GLN A 35 -27.64 -43.92 -33.78
N THR A 36 -27.82 -44.02 -32.47
CA THR A 36 -26.79 -44.31 -31.45
C THR A 36 -25.92 -43.15 -30.96
N ALA A 37 -26.25 -42.76 -29.72
CA ALA A 37 -25.45 -41.97 -28.82
C ALA A 37 -24.00 -42.44 -28.77
N THR A 38 -23.07 -41.52 -29.02
CA THR A 38 -21.71 -41.61 -28.48
C THR A 38 -21.52 -40.40 -27.59
N LYS A 39 -21.72 -40.64 -26.28
CA LYS A 39 -21.40 -39.71 -25.21
C LYS A 39 -19.90 -39.39 -25.33
N PRO A 40 -19.44 -38.12 -25.32
CA PRO A 40 -18.02 -37.84 -25.22
C PRO A 40 -17.59 -38.32 -23.83
N ASP A 41 -16.93 -39.47 -23.78
CA ASP A 41 -16.29 -39.98 -22.58
C ASP A 41 -15.08 -39.08 -22.31
N THR A 42 -15.33 -37.96 -21.65
CA THR A 42 -14.27 -37.18 -21.01
C THR A 42 -13.75 -38.10 -19.91
N SER A 43 -12.52 -38.60 -20.07
CA SER A 43 -11.96 -39.53 -19.10
C SER A 43 -12.05 -38.90 -17.70
N GLU A 44 -12.37 -39.70 -16.67
CA GLU A 44 -12.37 -39.22 -15.29
C GLU A 44 -11.01 -38.60 -14.91
N GLU A 45 -9.92 -38.98 -15.58
CA GLU A 45 -8.59 -38.38 -15.45
C GLU A 45 -8.53 -36.95 -15.99
N ASP A 46 -9.13 -36.64 -17.14
CA ASP A 46 -9.17 -35.28 -17.69
C ASP A 46 -10.02 -34.34 -16.84
N LYS A 47 -11.12 -34.85 -16.25
CA LYS A 47 -11.91 -34.08 -15.27
C LYS A 47 -11.18 -33.86 -13.96
N LYS A 48 -10.49 -34.88 -13.42
CA LYS A 48 -9.69 -34.74 -12.20
C LYS A 48 -8.53 -33.77 -12.39
N LYS A 49 -7.84 -33.83 -13.53
CA LYS A 49 -6.74 -32.92 -13.87
C LYS A 49 -7.22 -31.48 -14.05
N ALA A 50 -8.34 -31.26 -14.74
CA ALA A 50 -8.93 -29.93 -14.86
C ALA A 50 -9.42 -29.37 -13.51
N GLU A 51 -9.93 -30.22 -12.62
CA GLU A 51 -10.36 -29.81 -11.27
C GLU A 51 -9.15 -29.49 -10.36
N GLU A 52 -8.04 -30.24 -10.48
CA GLU A 52 -6.79 -29.98 -9.78
C GLU A 52 -6.12 -28.67 -10.27
N GLU A 53 -6.05 -28.47 -11.59
CA GLU A 53 -5.54 -27.22 -12.19
C GLU A 53 -6.39 -26.01 -11.81
N ALA A 54 -7.72 -26.15 -11.74
CA ALA A 54 -8.61 -25.09 -11.27
C ALA A 54 -8.40 -24.76 -9.78
N LYS A 55 -8.20 -25.79 -8.93
CA LYS A 55 -7.88 -25.60 -7.50
C LYS A 55 -6.52 -24.94 -7.30
N GLN A 56 -5.51 -25.36 -8.07
CA GLN A 56 -4.16 -24.78 -8.05
C GLN A 56 -4.21 -23.30 -8.46
N LYS A 57 -4.90 -22.98 -9.56
CA LYS A 57 -5.04 -21.61 -10.05
C LYS A 57 -5.78 -20.72 -9.04
N ALA A 58 -6.85 -21.21 -8.44
CA ALA A 58 -7.57 -20.47 -7.39
C ALA A 58 -6.70 -20.24 -6.14
N ALA A 59 -5.87 -21.22 -5.76
CA ALA A 59 -4.94 -21.08 -4.63
C ALA A 59 -3.84 -20.05 -4.93
N ASP A 60 -3.31 -20.03 -6.15
CA ASP A 60 -2.27 -19.08 -6.55
C ASP A 60 -2.83 -17.65 -6.69
N GLU A 61 -4.04 -17.48 -7.23
CA GLU A 61 -4.75 -16.20 -7.25
C GLU A 61 -5.04 -15.67 -5.83
N ALA A 62 -5.45 -16.54 -4.90
CA ALA A 62 -5.67 -16.18 -3.51
C ALA A 62 -4.38 -15.72 -2.83
N LYS A 63 -3.26 -16.44 -3.03
CA LYS A 63 -1.94 -16.05 -2.49
C LYS A 63 -1.46 -14.73 -3.05
N GLN A 64 -1.65 -14.49 -4.35
CA GLN A 64 -1.27 -13.22 -4.96
C GLN A 64 -2.09 -12.06 -4.42
N LYS A 65 -3.41 -12.26 -4.23
CA LYS A 65 -4.28 -11.26 -3.61
C LYS A 65 -3.87 -10.97 -2.17
N GLU A 66 -3.58 -11.99 -1.38
CA GLU A 66 -3.11 -11.83 0.00
C GLU A 66 -1.79 -11.05 0.05
N LEU A 67 -0.84 -11.39 -0.83
CA LEU A 67 0.43 -10.68 -0.93
C LEU A 67 0.22 -9.21 -1.34
N ALA A 68 -0.64 -8.96 -2.34
CA ALA A 68 -0.96 -7.61 -2.79
C ALA A 68 -1.58 -6.77 -1.66
N GLU A 69 -2.52 -7.33 -0.89
CA GLU A 69 -3.10 -6.66 0.28
C GLU A 69 -2.04 -6.38 1.36
N LYS A 70 -1.13 -7.34 1.58
CA LYS A 70 -0.06 -7.23 2.58
C LYS A 70 0.96 -6.14 2.25
N VAL A 71 1.29 -5.93 0.97
CA VAL A 71 2.29 -4.93 0.57
C VAL A 71 1.68 -3.58 0.19
N LYS A 72 0.35 -3.51 -0.04
CA LYS A 72 -0.38 -2.32 -0.52
C LYS A 72 0.11 -1.01 0.12
N TYR A 73 0.04 -0.91 1.44
CA TYR A 73 0.35 0.34 2.14
C TYR A 73 1.85 0.63 2.20
N ALA A 74 2.70 -0.39 2.18
CA ALA A 74 4.14 -0.20 2.10
C ALA A 74 4.54 0.39 0.74
N GLU A 75 3.96 -0.10 -0.36
CA GLU A 75 4.20 0.42 -1.71
C GLU A 75 3.65 1.83 -1.92
N LEU A 76 2.43 2.09 -1.43
CA LEU A 76 1.85 3.44 -1.46
C LEU A 76 2.70 4.43 -0.68
N THR A 77 3.17 4.03 0.50
CA THR A 77 4.09 4.83 1.31
C THR A 77 5.38 5.09 0.54
N LYS A 78 6.03 4.05 0.02
CA LYS A 78 7.28 4.16 -0.77
C LYS A 78 7.13 5.12 -1.95
N THR A 79 5.98 5.10 -2.62
CA THR A 79 5.66 5.98 -3.75
C THR A 79 5.43 7.43 -3.32
N GLY A 80 4.74 7.64 -2.19
CA GLY A 80 4.42 8.98 -1.68
C GLY A 80 5.56 9.65 -0.91
N PHE A 81 6.43 8.86 -0.26
CA PHE A 81 7.46 9.34 0.67
C PHE A 81 8.41 10.40 0.07
N PRO A 82 8.88 10.27 -1.20
CA PRO A 82 9.71 11.30 -1.83
C PRO A 82 9.04 12.66 -2.02
N ASN A 83 7.73 12.79 -1.78
CA ASN A 83 7.02 14.06 -1.89
C ASN A 83 6.81 14.74 -0.53
N MET A 84 7.29 14.16 0.58
CA MET A 84 7.12 14.74 1.91
C MET A 84 7.88 16.05 2.11
N THR A 85 9.09 16.15 1.53
CA THR A 85 9.94 17.34 1.66
C THR A 85 10.66 17.62 0.34
N GLU A 86 11.19 18.83 0.21
CA GLU A 86 11.95 19.29 -0.97
C GLU A 86 13.15 18.38 -1.29
N ASN A 87 13.73 17.74 -0.27
CA ASN A 87 14.89 16.86 -0.40
C ASN A 87 14.60 15.48 -1.00
N LYS A 88 13.35 15.16 -1.32
CA LYS A 88 12.94 13.86 -1.89
C LYS A 88 13.45 12.65 -1.10
N PRO A 89 13.07 12.52 0.17
CA PRO A 89 13.57 11.47 1.04
C PRO A 89 13.15 10.10 0.53
N GLU A 90 14.00 9.09 0.73
CA GLU A 90 13.70 7.70 0.40
C GLU A 90 13.20 6.98 1.65
N LEU A 91 12.19 6.10 1.47
CA LEU A 91 11.70 5.28 2.57
C LEU A 91 12.75 4.22 2.91
N PRO A 92 13.26 4.16 4.17
CA PRO A 92 14.23 3.14 4.54
C PRO A 92 13.66 1.73 4.38
N GLN A 93 14.46 0.79 3.86
CA GLN A 93 14.01 -0.59 3.63
C GLN A 93 13.50 -1.25 4.93
N GLN A 94 14.17 -1.01 6.06
CA GLN A 94 13.73 -1.53 7.37
C GLN A 94 12.34 -1.00 7.77
N THR A 95 12.04 0.26 7.47
CA THR A 95 10.73 0.86 7.71
C THR A 95 9.69 0.23 6.78
N TYR A 96 10.01 0.04 5.50
CA TYR A 96 9.17 -0.67 4.53
C TYR A 96 8.84 -2.09 5.00
N ASP A 97 9.86 -2.87 5.37
CA ASP A 97 9.70 -4.27 5.82
C ASP A 97 8.84 -4.34 7.08
N PHE A 98 9.03 -3.38 7.99
CA PHE A 98 8.23 -3.27 9.20
C PHE A 98 6.75 -3.01 8.89
N ILE A 99 6.45 -2.15 7.91
CA ILE A 99 5.08 -1.90 7.44
C ILE A 99 4.47 -3.15 6.82
N VAL A 100 5.19 -3.88 5.96
CA VAL A 100 4.71 -5.14 5.36
C VAL A 100 4.38 -6.18 6.44
N ALA A 101 5.26 -6.34 7.42
CA ALA A 101 5.07 -7.24 8.55
C ALA A 101 3.88 -6.83 9.45
N ASN A 102 3.55 -5.54 9.49
CA ASN A 102 2.50 -4.96 10.32
C ASN A 102 1.43 -4.23 9.51
N ASN A 103 1.05 -4.76 8.33
CA ASN A 103 0.21 -4.08 7.32
C ASN A 103 -1.16 -3.60 7.83
N LYS A 104 -1.69 -4.21 8.90
CA LYS A 104 -2.93 -3.78 9.57
C LYS A 104 -2.78 -2.58 10.50
N LEU A 105 -1.54 -2.19 10.82
CA LEU A 105 -1.21 -1.12 11.76
C LEU A 105 -0.76 0.18 11.06
N PHE A 106 -0.47 0.11 9.75
CA PHE A 106 0.02 1.22 8.94
C PHE A 106 -0.79 1.29 7.64
N PRO A 107 -2.04 1.77 7.71
CA PRO A 107 -2.68 2.44 8.86
C PRO A 107 -3.48 1.52 9.79
N ALA A 108 -3.57 1.87 11.07
CA ALA A 108 -4.47 1.22 12.02
C ALA A 108 -5.90 1.77 11.86
N LYS A 109 -6.81 0.94 11.37
CA LYS A 109 -8.21 1.33 11.07
C LYS A 109 -9.21 0.93 12.16
N THR A 110 -8.97 -0.18 12.87
CA THR A 110 -9.87 -0.66 13.92
C THR A 110 -9.38 -0.25 15.31
N THR A 111 -10.28 -0.21 16.29
CA THR A 111 -9.92 0.05 17.70
C THR A 111 -8.89 -0.96 18.20
N ALA A 112 -9.01 -2.24 17.83
CA ALA A 112 -8.08 -3.28 18.23
C ALA A 112 -6.67 -3.04 17.65
N ASP A 113 -6.58 -2.69 16.37
CA ASP A 113 -5.31 -2.36 15.72
C ASP A 113 -4.67 -1.11 16.32
N ILE A 114 -5.48 -0.09 16.63
CA ILE A 114 -5.00 1.13 17.28
C ILE A 114 -4.40 0.81 18.65
N GLN A 115 -5.09 0.02 19.48
CA GLN A 115 -4.57 -0.35 20.81
C GLN A 115 -3.31 -1.21 20.70
N LYS A 116 -3.24 -2.13 19.73
CA LYS A 116 -2.04 -2.91 19.45
C LYS A 116 -0.86 -2.00 19.07
N LEU A 117 -1.08 -1.07 18.15
CA LEU A 117 -0.05 -0.09 17.73
C LEU A 117 0.44 0.74 18.91
N LYS A 118 -0.48 1.27 19.74
CA LYS A 118 -0.13 2.04 20.94
C LYS A 118 0.69 1.21 21.94
N GLY A 119 0.36 -0.06 22.10
CA GLY A 119 1.08 -1.01 22.96
C GLY A 119 2.49 -1.36 22.47
N MET A 120 2.76 -1.25 21.16
CA MET A 120 4.09 -1.48 20.57
C MET A 120 5.05 -0.29 20.73
N ALA A 121 4.56 0.86 21.20
CA ALA A 121 5.34 2.09 21.27
C ALA A 121 6.48 2.01 22.30
N ASP A 122 7.72 2.14 21.84
CA ASP A 122 8.90 2.25 22.67
C ASP A 122 9.06 3.69 23.17
N LYS A 123 8.60 3.93 24.40
CA LYS A 123 8.62 5.25 25.06
C LYS A 123 10.03 5.72 25.45
N THR A 124 11.06 4.89 25.27
CA THR A 124 12.46 5.27 25.53
C THR A 124 13.10 5.98 24.33
N ILE A 125 12.48 5.90 23.15
CA ILE A 125 12.91 6.63 21.96
C ILE A 125 12.56 8.10 22.14
N THR A 126 13.56 8.97 21.94
CA THR A 126 13.41 10.43 22.08
C THR A 126 13.79 11.10 20.78
N ALA A 127 13.39 12.36 20.59
CA ALA A 127 13.83 13.15 19.44
C ALA A 127 15.36 13.22 19.36
N LYS A 128 16.06 13.29 20.50
CA LYS A 128 17.53 13.29 20.55
C LYS A 128 18.14 12.00 19.99
N HIS A 129 17.51 10.85 20.25
CA HIS A 129 17.93 9.58 19.67
C HIS A 129 17.80 9.61 18.14
N LEU A 130 16.64 10.06 17.64
CA LEU A 130 16.34 10.10 16.21
C LEU A 130 17.23 11.11 15.46
N ASN A 131 17.43 12.30 16.02
CA ASN A 131 18.30 13.33 15.45
C ASN A 131 19.76 12.89 15.39
N LYS A 132 20.22 12.07 16.35
CA LYS A 132 21.57 11.51 16.33
C LYS A 132 21.70 10.44 15.25
N ASN A 133 20.79 9.48 15.25
CA ASN A 133 20.72 8.41 14.24
C ASN A 133 19.37 7.68 14.37
N ALA A 134 18.48 7.85 13.39
CA ALA A 134 17.18 7.20 13.37
C ALA A 134 17.24 5.71 12.94
N ALA A 135 18.32 5.25 12.30
CA ALA A 135 18.38 3.90 11.70
C ALA A 135 18.14 2.73 12.67
N PRO A 136 18.64 2.74 13.92
CA PRO A 136 18.35 1.69 14.90
C PRO A 136 16.87 1.57 15.30
N TYR A 137 16.04 2.54 14.89
CA TYR A 137 14.65 2.67 15.28
C TYR A 137 13.69 2.49 14.10
N PHE A 138 14.17 2.21 12.88
CA PHE A 138 13.34 2.02 11.68
C PHE A 138 12.39 0.82 11.74
N ASN A 139 12.53 -0.06 12.74
CA ASN A 139 11.64 -1.18 13.00
C ASN A 139 10.94 -1.08 14.37
N LYS A 140 10.87 0.13 14.94
CA LYS A 140 10.25 0.38 16.24
C LYS A 140 9.17 1.45 16.13
N VAL A 141 8.03 1.20 16.77
CA VAL A 141 7.02 2.22 16.93
C VAL A 141 7.51 3.22 17.97
N ALA A 142 7.53 4.50 17.62
CA ALA A 142 7.75 5.60 18.54
C ALA A 142 6.49 6.46 18.65
N THR A 143 6.41 7.27 19.70
CA THR A 143 5.28 8.17 19.93
C THR A 143 5.76 9.52 20.41
N PHE A 144 5.18 10.58 19.83
CA PHE A 144 5.45 11.96 20.19
C PHE A 144 4.13 12.71 20.27
N ALA A 145 4.13 13.80 21.02
CA ALA A 145 3.01 14.71 21.12
C ALA A 145 3.50 16.14 20.88
N GLY A 146 2.61 16.95 20.32
CA GLY A 146 2.90 18.33 19.96
C GLY A 146 1.71 19.00 19.32
N GLN A 147 1.89 20.25 18.93
CA GLN A 147 0.89 21.02 18.21
C GLN A 147 0.98 20.75 16.71
N VAL A 148 -0.17 20.59 16.06
CA VAL A 148 -0.27 20.52 14.60
C VAL A 148 -0.05 21.92 14.02
N VAL A 149 1.01 22.10 13.24
CA VAL A 149 1.27 23.37 12.54
C VAL A 149 0.76 23.36 11.10
N ASN A 150 0.58 22.16 10.53
CA ASN A 150 -0.07 21.96 9.23
C ASN A 150 -0.69 20.56 9.18
N VAL A 151 -1.82 20.41 8.51
CA VAL A 151 -2.44 19.12 8.18
C VAL A 151 -3.06 19.20 6.80
N GLU A 152 -2.71 18.24 5.95
CA GLU A 152 -3.22 18.14 4.59
C GLU A 152 -3.79 16.75 4.36
N GLU A 153 -4.89 16.66 3.62
CA GLU A 153 -5.49 15.40 3.18
C GLU A 153 -5.77 15.41 1.68
N ALA A 154 -5.56 14.26 1.04
CA ALA A 154 -5.95 14.04 -0.34
C ALA A 154 -6.53 12.63 -0.52
N PRO A 155 -7.57 12.45 -1.38
CA PRO A 155 -8.00 11.12 -1.77
C PRO A 155 -6.91 10.45 -2.62
N ILE A 156 -6.79 9.13 -2.49
CA ILE A 156 -5.94 8.30 -3.35
C ILE A 156 -6.77 7.20 -4.01
N ASP A 157 -6.23 6.65 -5.10
CA ASP A 157 -6.87 5.56 -5.82
C ASP A 157 -7.18 4.37 -4.90
N GLY A 158 -8.36 3.77 -5.09
CA GLY A 158 -8.86 2.70 -4.22
C GLY A 158 -9.65 3.18 -3.00
N GLY A 159 -10.01 4.47 -2.95
CA GLY A 159 -10.95 5.02 -1.96
C GLY A 159 -10.35 5.27 -0.58
N ASP A 160 -9.03 5.16 -0.45
CA ASP A 160 -8.29 5.54 0.76
C ASP A 160 -7.97 7.05 0.71
N THR A 161 -7.55 7.60 1.86
CA THR A 161 -7.09 8.98 2.02
C THR A 161 -5.64 8.97 2.46
N VAL A 162 -4.81 9.84 1.90
CA VAL A 162 -3.51 10.18 2.47
C VAL A 162 -3.67 11.41 3.34
N SER A 163 -3.03 11.41 4.51
CA SER A 163 -2.87 12.60 5.34
C SER A 163 -1.40 12.84 5.66
N ILE A 164 -0.99 14.10 5.68
CA ILE A 164 0.34 14.54 6.08
C ILE A 164 0.17 15.57 7.19
N LEU A 165 0.69 15.25 8.37
CA LEU A 165 0.67 16.14 9.53
C LEU A 165 2.07 16.66 9.78
N HIS A 166 2.21 17.97 9.98
CA HIS A 166 3.40 18.55 10.57
C HIS A 166 3.09 18.88 12.04
N VAL A 167 3.78 18.21 12.95
CA VAL A 167 3.63 18.35 14.40
C VAL A 167 4.91 18.93 14.98
N VAL A 168 4.79 19.92 15.86
CA VAL A 168 5.92 20.53 16.58
C VAL A 168 5.73 20.33 18.08
N ASP A 169 6.73 19.75 18.75
CA ASP A 169 6.70 19.62 20.20
C ASP A 169 7.20 20.87 20.95
N ASN A 170 7.08 20.86 22.28
CA ASN A 170 7.49 21.97 23.14
C ASN A 170 9.00 22.26 23.11
N ASN A 171 9.81 21.35 22.56
CA ASN A 171 11.25 21.52 22.38
C ASN A 171 11.59 21.95 20.95
N MET A 172 10.60 22.47 20.21
CA MET A 172 10.71 22.90 18.82
C MET A 172 11.19 21.79 17.88
N GLN A 173 10.95 20.51 18.23
CA GLN A 173 11.24 19.42 17.32
C GLN A 173 10.10 19.27 16.33
N SER A 174 10.43 19.31 15.04
CA SER A 174 9.50 19.11 13.95
C SER A 174 9.40 17.64 13.57
N TYR A 175 8.17 17.17 13.44
CA TYR A 175 7.82 15.85 12.94
C TYR A 175 6.89 16.00 11.75
N GLN A 176 7.17 15.30 10.65
CA GLN A 176 6.18 15.12 9.58
C GLN A 176 5.75 13.66 9.55
N VAL A 177 4.44 13.45 9.56
CA VAL A 177 3.81 12.14 9.70
C VAL A 177 2.94 11.88 8.48
N LEU A 178 3.36 10.94 7.63
CA LEU A 178 2.56 10.44 6.51
C LEU A 178 1.68 9.29 6.99
N MET A 179 0.37 9.36 6.78
CA MET A 179 -0.58 8.28 7.07
C MET A 179 -1.44 7.98 5.85
N LEU A 180 -1.73 6.70 5.62
CA LEU A 180 -2.66 6.26 4.57
C LEU A 180 -4.09 6.08 5.10
N LYS A 181 -4.52 7.03 5.93
CA LYS A 181 -5.90 7.20 6.40
C LYS A 181 -6.17 8.68 6.67
N SER A 182 -7.44 9.07 6.78
CA SER A 182 -7.81 10.39 7.30
C SER A 182 -7.35 10.55 8.76
N SER A 183 -6.94 11.78 9.07
CA SER A 183 -6.63 12.30 10.40
C SER A 183 -7.88 12.64 11.22
N GLY A 184 -9.07 12.56 10.62
CA GLY A 184 -10.35 12.76 11.29
C GLY A 184 -10.70 14.24 11.44
N ASP A 185 -11.00 14.67 12.66
CA ASP A 185 -11.35 16.05 12.99
C ASP A 185 -10.14 16.90 13.39
N ILE A 186 -8.91 16.39 13.20
CA ILE A 186 -7.67 17.10 13.52
C ILE A 186 -7.48 18.28 12.57
N LEU A 187 -7.27 19.46 13.17
CA LEU A 187 -7.02 20.71 12.48
C LEU A 187 -5.68 21.29 12.91
N GLN A 188 -5.25 22.33 12.19
CA GLN A 188 -4.15 23.17 12.64
C GLN A 188 -4.42 23.70 14.06
N GLU A 189 -3.35 23.86 14.83
CA GLU A 189 -3.33 24.32 16.23
C GLU A 189 -3.80 23.29 17.27
N ASP A 190 -4.42 22.17 16.86
CA ASP A 190 -4.74 21.07 17.76
C ASP A 190 -3.47 20.46 18.37
N THR A 191 -3.55 20.10 19.65
CA THR A 191 -2.52 19.28 20.28
C THR A 191 -2.84 17.81 20.03
N VAL A 192 -1.89 17.08 19.48
CA VAL A 192 -2.07 15.66 19.10
C VAL A 192 -0.98 14.78 19.67
N ARG A 193 -1.27 13.49 19.72
CA ARG A 193 -0.26 12.44 19.89
C ARG A 193 -0.35 11.49 18.72
N PHE A 194 0.79 11.16 18.13
CA PHE A 194 0.87 10.18 17.05
C PHE A 194 1.70 8.96 17.45
N TRP A 195 1.47 7.87 16.72
CA TRP A 195 2.21 6.62 16.80
C TRP A 195 2.63 6.21 15.40
N GLY A 196 3.93 6.04 15.20
CA GLY A 196 4.48 5.76 13.89
C GLY A 196 5.86 5.12 13.98
N VAL A 197 6.34 4.65 12.83
CA VAL A 197 7.71 4.16 12.69
C VAL A 197 8.58 5.27 12.07
N PRO A 198 9.77 5.57 12.64
CA PRO A 198 10.68 6.54 12.06
C PRO A 198 11.12 6.16 10.65
N ALA A 199 11.33 7.17 9.82
CA ALA A 199 11.76 7.01 8.43
C ALA A 199 12.92 7.96 8.05
N GLY A 200 13.66 8.44 9.04
CA GLY A 200 14.87 9.27 8.86
C GLY A 200 14.62 10.78 8.97
N GLY A 201 15.71 11.52 9.12
CA GLY A 201 15.66 12.99 9.15
C GLY A 201 15.61 13.56 7.73
N SER A 202 14.97 14.72 7.59
CA SER A 202 15.02 15.56 6.40
C SER A 202 15.05 17.03 6.82
N SER A 203 14.88 17.92 5.86
CA SER A 203 14.75 19.34 6.09
C SER A 203 13.91 20.00 4.99
N PHE A 204 13.43 21.21 5.26
CA PHE A 204 12.72 22.04 4.28
C PHE A 204 13.01 23.51 4.52
N SER A 205 12.83 24.32 3.49
CA SER A 205 13.01 25.77 3.54
C SER A 205 11.89 26.41 4.38
N ASN A 206 12.25 27.30 5.30
CA ASN A 206 11.26 28.00 6.14
C ASN A 206 11.02 29.44 5.67
N VAL A 207 9.88 30.01 6.12
CA VAL A 207 9.44 31.36 5.72
C VAL A 207 10.37 32.49 6.18
N SER A 208 11.27 32.20 7.13
CA SER A 208 12.27 33.13 7.63
C SER A 208 13.58 33.10 6.82
N GLY A 209 13.63 32.35 5.72
CA GLY A 209 14.80 32.24 4.84
C GLY A 209 15.86 31.26 5.32
N GLY A 210 15.56 30.44 6.33
CA GLY A 210 16.44 29.39 6.84
C GLY A 210 15.94 27.98 6.48
N THR A 211 16.52 26.98 7.15
CA THR A 211 16.14 25.58 7.02
C THR A 211 15.61 25.06 8.34
N THR A 212 14.52 24.29 8.29
CA THR A 212 13.98 23.57 9.44
C THR A 212 14.30 22.09 9.28
N ASN A 213 14.95 21.50 10.29
CA ASN A 213 15.15 20.05 10.36
C ASN A 213 13.87 19.37 10.81
N VAL A 214 13.56 18.22 10.22
CA VAL A 214 12.33 17.48 10.50
C VAL A 214 12.62 15.99 10.58
N GLN A 215 11.98 15.31 11.53
CA GLN A 215 11.99 13.86 11.60
C GLN A 215 10.76 13.30 10.87
N LEU A 216 10.99 12.45 9.88
CA LEU A 216 9.92 11.84 9.09
C LEU A 216 9.43 10.55 9.76
N PHE A 217 8.12 10.32 9.63
CA PHE A 217 7.42 9.16 10.16
C PHE A 217 6.42 8.61 9.15
N VAL A 218 6.27 7.29 9.16
CA VAL A 218 5.08 6.62 8.65
C VAL A 218 4.16 6.38 9.85
N GLY A 219 3.05 7.11 9.90
CA GLY A 219 2.09 7.05 11.00
C GLY A 219 1.11 5.90 10.83
N GLY A 220 0.86 5.20 11.93
CA GLY A 220 -0.23 4.22 12.01
C GLY A 220 -1.51 4.83 12.58
N HIS A 221 -1.37 5.82 13.48
CA HIS A 221 -2.50 6.50 14.11
C HIS A 221 -2.08 7.85 14.73
N VAL A 222 -3.05 8.76 14.84
CA VAL A 222 -2.97 10.03 15.57
C VAL A 222 -4.29 10.27 16.28
N GLU A 223 -4.25 10.94 17.43
CA GLU A 223 -5.45 11.43 18.13
C GLU A 223 -5.20 12.77 18.81
N LYS A 224 -6.27 13.56 18.98
CA LYS A 224 -6.23 14.78 19.79
C LYS A 224 -5.94 14.46 21.24
N GLN A 225 -5.08 15.26 21.86
CA GLN A 225 -4.92 15.27 23.31
C GLN A 225 -6.00 16.17 23.92
N LYS A 226 -6.64 15.71 24.99
CA LYS A 226 -7.60 16.50 25.77
C LYS A 226 -6.89 17.43 26.74
#